data_AF-A0A4Q5QUX9-F1
#
_entry.id   AF-A0A4Q5QUX9-F1
#
_cell.length_a   1.000
_cell.length_b   1.000
_cell.length_c   1.000
_cell.angle_alpha   90.00
_cell.angle_beta   90.00
_cell.angle_gamma   90.00
#
_symmetry.space_group_name_H-M   'P 1'
#
loop_
_entity.id
_entity.type
_entity.pdbx_description
1 polymer ?
#
loop_
_entity_poly.entity_id
_entity_poly.type
_entity_poly.pdbx_seq_one_letter_code
_entity_poly.pdbx_strand_id
1 'polypeptide(L)'
;MTLLAIESSCDDTGAAVFRNGQLLSNVVAGQAVHEQYGGVVPELASRAHQQHLLPVVTAALRQAGIEKTDLDAVAVTQGPGLL
;
A
#
# COMPACT_ATOMS: atom_id res chain seq x y z
N MET A 1 13.19 -0.01 -15.53
CA MET A 1 12.95 -0.36 -14.12
C MET A 1 11.52 -0.02 -13.73
N THR A 2 10.72 -1.05 -13.48
CA THR A 2 9.34 -0.99 -12.99
C THR A 2 9.35 -1.42 -11.51
N LEU A 3 8.85 -0.57 -10.63
CA LEU A 3 8.85 -0.76 -9.18
C LEU A 3 7.42 -0.79 -8.66
N LEU A 4 7.12 -1.74 -7.78
CA LEU A 4 5.96 -1.68 -6.89
C LEU A 4 6.41 -1.15 -5.53
N ALA A 5 5.81 -0.06 -5.05
CA ALA A 5 6.02 0.47 -3.70
C ALA A 5 4.79 0.19 -2.84
N ILE A 6 4.99 -0.35 -1.64
CA ILE A 6 3.94 -0.68 -0.67
C ILE A 6 4.19 0.10 0.61
N GLU A 7 3.13 0.72 1.13
CA GLU A 7 3.15 1.44 2.40
C GLU A 7 2.07 0.93 3.36
N SER A 8 2.44 0.69 4.61
CA SER A 8 1.58 0.19 5.69
C SER A 8 2.11 0.57 7.08
N SER A 9 2.65 1.78 7.24
CA SER A 9 3.33 2.20 8.47
C SER A 9 2.40 2.65 9.61
N CYS A 10 1.18 3.07 9.31
CA CYS A 10 0.24 3.62 10.31
C CYS A 10 -1.20 3.11 10.09
N ASP A 11 -2.07 3.89 9.45
CA ASP A 11 -3.50 3.59 9.31
C ASP A 11 -3.98 3.61 7.84
N ASP A 12 -3.05 3.71 6.90
CA ASP A 12 -3.31 3.62 5.46
C ASP A 12 -2.54 2.45 4.84
N THR A 13 -3.18 1.73 3.91
CA THR A 13 -2.51 0.74 3.07
C THR A 13 -2.38 1.31 1.66
N GLY A 14 -1.15 1.55 1.22
CA GLY A 14 -0.85 2.14 -0.08
C GLY A 14 -0.12 1.16 -1.00
N ALA A 15 -0.41 1.24 -2.30
CA ALA A 15 0.37 0.59 -3.34
C ALA A 15 0.52 1.54 -4.55
N ALA A 16 1.75 1.71 -5.03
CA ALA A 16 2.06 2.55 -6.18
C ALA A 16 2.99 1.83 -7.16
N VAL A 17 2.79 2.06 -8.46
CA VAL A 17 3.67 1.54 -9.51
C VAL A 17 4.41 2.69 -10.17
N PHE A 18 5.74 2.57 -10.21
CA PHE A 18 6.61 3.48 -10.96
C PHE A 18 7.26 2.75 -12.13
N ARG A 19 7.48 3.45 -13.24
CA ARG A 19 8.29 2.97 -14.35
C ARG A 19 9.27 4.06 -14.77
N ASN A 20 10.56 3.79 -14.63
CA ASN A 20 11.64 4.71 -14.98
C ASN A 20 11.47 6.12 -14.37
N GLY A 21 11.08 6.18 -13.10
CA GLY A 21 10.85 7.44 -12.38
C GLY A 21 9.47 8.09 -12.60
N GLN A 22 8.66 7.57 -13.53
CA GLN A 22 7.29 8.04 -13.74
C GLN A 22 6.30 7.24 -12.89
N LEU A 23 5.40 7.93 -12.20
CA LEU A 23 4.28 7.32 -11.50
C LEU A 23 3.21 6.85 -12.50
N LEU A 24 2.86 5.57 -12.47
CA LEU A 24 1.82 4.97 -13.33
C LEU A 24 0.50 4.77 -12.58
N SER A 25 0.57 4.43 -11.29
CA SER A 25 -0.61 4.28 -10.43
C SER A 25 -0.27 4.55 -8.97
N ASN A 26 -1.27 4.98 -8.21
CA ASN A 26 -1.21 5.15 -6.76
C ASN A 26 -2.60 4.87 -6.19
N VAL A 27 -2.71 3.83 -5.37
CA VAL A 27 -3.96 3.39 -4.74
C VAL A 27 -3.77 3.36 -3.24
N VAL A 28 -4.73 3.91 -2.50
CA VAL A 28 -4.70 4.01 -1.03
C VAL A 28 -6.02 3.52 -0.46
N ALA A 29 -5.94 2.70 0.59
CA ALA A 29 -7.07 2.25 1.38
C ALA A 29 -6.86 2.68 2.84
N GLY A 30 -7.65 3.66 3.29
CA GLY A 30 -7.62 4.18 4.65
C GLY A 30 -8.52 3.43 5.62
N GLN A 31 -8.47 3.82 6.88
CA GLN A 31 -9.10 3.10 8.00
C GLN A 31 -9.95 4.02 8.90
N ALA A 32 -11.18 4.30 8.47
CA ALA A 32 -12.12 5.16 9.22
C ALA A 32 -12.50 4.62 10.61
N VAL A 33 -12.19 3.35 10.92
CA VAL A 33 -12.50 2.73 12.22
C VAL A 33 -11.87 3.47 13.40
N HIS A 34 -10.70 4.09 13.20
CA HIS A 34 -9.97 4.81 14.26
C HIS A 34 -10.67 6.08 14.74
N GLU A 35 -11.54 6.67 13.92
CA GLU A 35 -12.33 7.86 14.28
C GLU A 35 -13.23 7.59 15.49
N GLN A 36 -13.71 6.36 15.65
CA GLN A 36 -14.57 5.94 16.76
C GLN A 36 -13.81 5.84 18.09
N TYR A 37 -12.48 5.70 18.04
CA TYR A 37 -11.61 5.51 19.20
C TYR A 37 -10.80 6.77 19.55
N GLY A 38 -10.93 7.85 18.74
CA GLY A 38 -10.21 9.10 18.94
C GLY A 38 -8.71 9.01 18.64
N GLY A 39 -8.28 7.98 17.92
CA GLY A 39 -6.88 7.74 17.58
C GLY A 39 -6.64 6.35 16.97
N VAL A 40 -5.45 6.15 16.42
CA VAL A 40 -5.07 4.89 15.78
C VAL A 40 -4.96 3.78 16.82
N VAL A 41 -5.70 2.70 16.59
CA VAL A 41 -5.63 1.46 17.39
C VAL A 41 -4.73 0.46 16.66
N PRO A 42 -3.51 0.16 17.14
CA PRO A 42 -2.51 -0.61 16.38
C PRO A 42 -2.99 -1.99 15.90
N GLU A 43 -3.73 -2.73 16.74
CA GLU A 43 -4.26 -4.05 16.38
C GLU A 43 -5.29 -3.97 15.23
N LEU A 44 -6.16 -2.95 15.25
CA LEU A 44 -7.14 -2.75 14.17
C LEU A 44 -6.42 -2.34 12.88
N ALA A 45 -5.36 -1.55 13.01
CA ALA A 45 -4.55 -1.15 11.86
C ALA A 45 -3.84 -2.32 11.20
N SER A 46 -3.17 -3.15 11.99
CA SER A 46 -2.51 -4.37 11.50
C SER A 46 -3.49 -5.29 10.75
N ARG A 47 -4.69 -5.51 11.29
CA ARG A 47 -5.73 -6.32 10.64
C ARG A 47 -6.22 -5.70 9.33
N ALA A 48 -6.45 -4.40 9.31
CA ALA A 48 -6.89 -3.71 8.10
C ALA A 48 -5.82 -3.76 7.00
N HIS A 49 -4.53 -3.63 7.33
CA HIS A 49 -3.45 -3.81 6.36
C HIS A 49 -3.48 -5.21 5.72
N GLN A 50 -3.65 -6.26 6.54
CA GLN A 50 -3.75 -7.64 6.02
C GLN A 50 -4.94 -7.82 5.06
N GLN A 51 -6.07 -7.18 5.36
CA GLN A 51 -7.27 -7.23 4.51
C GLN A 51 -7.10 -6.42 3.22
N HIS A 52 -6.45 -5.26 3.29
CA HIS A 52 -6.34 -4.34 2.17
C HIS A 52 -5.20 -4.67 1.23
N LEU A 53 -4.08 -5.25 1.70
CA LEU A 53 -2.83 -5.40 0.95
C LEU A 53 -3.03 -5.94 -0.48
N LEU A 54 -3.69 -7.10 -0.60
CA LEU A 54 -3.94 -7.72 -1.91
C LEU A 54 -4.86 -6.86 -2.81
N PRO A 55 -6.02 -6.37 -2.34
CA PRO A 55 -6.83 -5.40 -3.07
C PRO A 55 -6.06 -4.18 -3.58
N VAL A 56 -5.25 -3.52 -2.74
CA VAL A 56 -4.53 -2.29 -3.14
C VAL A 56 -3.48 -2.59 -4.21
N VAL A 57 -2.68 -3.64 -4.02
CA VAL A 57 -1.65 -4.07 -4.99
C VAL A 57 -2.30 -4.47 -6.32
N THR A 58 -3.39 -5.25 -6.28
CA THR A 58 -4.09 -5.67 -7.49
C THR A 58 -4.64 -4.47 -8.26
N ALA A 59 -5.25 -3.52 -7.56
CA ALA A 59 -5.75 -2.29 -8.17
C ALA A 59 -4.62 -1.44 -8.76
N ALA A 60 -3.47 -1.32 -8.07
CA ALA A 60 -2.32 -0.56 -8.55
C ALA A 60 -1.72 -1.16 -9.82
N LEU A 61 -1.54 -2.48 -9.89
CA LEU A 61 -1.06 -3.16 -11.10
C LEU A 61 -2.04 -2.99 -12.27
N ARG A 62 -3.34 -3.18 -12.00
CA ARG A 62 -4.40 -2.99 -13.01
C ARG A 62 -4.43 -1.57 -13.55
N GLN A 63 -4.34 -0.56 -12.68
CA GLN A 63 -4.34 0.85 -13.08
C GLN A 63 -3.08 1.23 -13.86
N ALA A 64 -1.94 0.65 -13.51
CA ALA A 64 -0.69 0.84 -14.25
C ALA A 64 -0.65 0.10 -15.59
N GLY A 65 -1.57 -0.85 -15.83
CA GLY A 65 -1.63 -1.63 -17.06
C GLY A 65 -0.44 -2.58 -17.22
N ILE A 66 0.05 -3.17 -16.12
CA ILE A 66 1.20 -4.08 -16.12
C ILE A 66 0.86 -5.40 -15.44
N GLU A 67 1.59 -6.44 -15.79
CA GLU A 67 1.56 -7.73 -15.10
C GLU A 67 2.59 -7.77 -13.97
N LYS A 68 2.37 -8.64 -12.98
CA LYS A 68 3.34 -8.84 -11.88
C LYS A 68 4.73 -9.30 -12.36
N THR A 69 4.79 -9.94 -13.54
CA THR A 69 6.03 -10.38 -14.18
C THR A 69 6.83 -9.24 -14.79
N ASP A 70 6.25 -8.05 -14.92
CA ASP A 70 6.92 -6.86 -15.43
C ASP A 70 7.66 -6.06 -14.34
N LEU A 71 7.53 -6.49 -13.07
CA LEU A 71 8.17 -5.85 -11.92
C LEU A 71 9.64 -6.25 -11.81
N ASP A 72 10.50 -5.25 -11.69
CA ASP A 72 11.93 -5.46 -11.43
C ASP A 72 12.24 -5.49 -9.93
N ALA A 73 11.43 -4.82 -9.11
CA ALA A 73 11.61 -4.73 -7.67
C ALA A 73 10.30 -4.45 -6.92
N VAL A 74 10.31 -4.76 -5.62
CA VAL A 74 9.28 -4.36 -4.66
C VAL A 74 9.94 -3.58 -3.52
N ALA A 75 9.51 -2.35 -3.32
CA ALA A 75 9.90 -1.52 -2.19
C ALA A 75 8.80 -1.55 -1.13
N VAL A 76 9.19 -1.69 0.13
CA VAL A 76 8.29 -1.66 1.27
C VAL A 76 8.86 -0.70 2.31
N THR A 77 7.98 0.00 3.02
CA THR A 77 8.41 0.78 4.19
C THR A 77 8.90 -0.16 5.28
N GLN A 78 10.12 0.08 5.76
CA GLN A 78 10.72 -0.65 6.88
C GLN A 78 10.60 0.09 8.21
N GLY A 79 10.32 1.39 8.17
CA GLY A 79 10.15 2.23 9.34
C GLY A 79 10.61 3.68 9.11
N PRO A 80 10.32 4.59 10.07
CA PRO A 80 9.59 4.34 11.31
C PRO A 80 8.09 4.03 11.08
N GLY A 81 7.40 3.47 12.07
CA GLY A 81 5.98 3.11 11.98
C GLY A 81 5.46 2.34 13.19
N LEU A 82 4.19 1.93 13.14
CA LEU A 82 3.58 1.00 14.09
C LEU A 82 4.08 -0.42 13.82
N LEU A 83 4.42 -1.16 14.89
CA LEU A 83 4.89 -2.55 14.84
C LEU A 83 3.75 -3.55 15.10
#